data_AF-A0A2J0T0I0-F1
#
_entry.id   AF-A0A2J0T0I0-F1
#
_cell.length_a   1.000
_cell.length_b   1.000
_cell.length_c   1.000
_cell.angle_alpha   90.00
_cell.angle_beta   90.00
_cell.angle_gamma   90.00
#
_symmetry.space_group_name_H-M   'P 1'
#
loop_
_entity.id
_entity.type
_entity.pdbx_description
1 polymer ?
#
loop_
_entity_poly.entity_id
_entity_poly.type
_entity_poly.pdbx_seq_one_letter_code
_entity_poly.pdbx_strand_id
1 'polypeptide(L)' 'MKLQLATMAALVVATATLAPVADANTGVPRENVSCVPVNVDRNRVHHHCTETYTDEFGNVYTAEYWIDEYGNPYLRD' A
#
# COMPACT_ATOMS: atom_id res chain seq x y z
N MET A 1 -15.17 7.81 -50.29
CA MET A 1 -14.69 7.38 -48.97
C MET A 1 -13.71 8.44 -48.48
N LYS A 2 -14.03 9.18 -47.40
CA LYS A 2 -13.18 10.25 -46.84
C LYS A 2 -12.61 9.76 -45.52
N LEU A 3 -11.31 9.47 -45.51
CA LEU A 3 -10.53 9.15 -44.32
C LEU A 3 -10.15 10.46 -43.64
N GLN A 4 -10.61 10.67 -42.40
CA GLN A 4 -10.08 11.73 -41.55
C GLN A 4 -9.27 11.06 -40.44
N LEU A 5 -7.95 10.96 -40.69
CA LEU A 5 -6.96 10.71 -39.66
C LEU A 5 -6.90 11.97 -38.77
N ALA A 6 -7.49 11.90 -37.59
CA ALA A 6 -7.17 12.84 -36.52
C ALA A 6 -5.96 12.28 -35.75
N THR A 7 -4.81 12.88 -35.99
CA THR A 7 -3.58 12.71 -35.22
C THR A 7 -3.81 13.15 -33.78
N MET A 8 -3.87 12.19 -32.85
CA MET A 8 -3.82 12.50 -31.42
C MET A 8 -2.36 12.46 -30.94
N ALA A 9 -1.98 13.56 -30.31
CA ALA A 9 -0.66 13.86 -29.80
C ALA A 9 -0.15 12.77 -28.83
N ALA A 10 1.12 12.40 -29.00
CA ALA A 10 1.85 11.57 -28.07
C ALA A 10 2.03 12.35 -26.74
N LEU A 11 1.29 11.95 -25.72
CA LEU A 11 1.51 12.41 -24.35
C LEU A 11 2.58 11.53 -23.72
N VAL A 12 3.84 11.98 -23.75
CA VAL A 12 4.91 11.35 -22.97
C VAL A 12 4.73 11.78 -21.52
N VAL A 13 4.17 10.90 -20.69
CA VAL A 13 4.14 11.10 -19.24
C VAL A 13 5.41 10.49 -18.66
N ALA A 14 6.34 11.35 -18.26
CA ALA A 14 7.44 10.97 -17.39
C ALA A 14 6.89 10.87 -15.95
N THR A 15 6.57 9.65 -15.50
CA THR A 15 6.31 9.41 -14.08
C THR A 15 7.64 9.14 -13.38
N ALA A 16 8.13 10.18 -12.71
CA ALA A 16 9.15 10.05 -11.68
C ALA A 16 8.66 9.06 -10.61
N THR A 17 9.46 8.02 -10.38
CA THR A 17 9.54 7.18 -9.17
C THR A 17 8.32 7.23 -8.24
N LEU A 18 7.27 6.49 -8.59
CA LEU A 18 6.37 6.00 -7.56
C LEU A 18 7.14 4.89 -6.83
N ALA A 19 7.49 5.16 -5.57
CA ALA A 19 7.72 4.08 -4.62
C ALA A 19 6.57 3.07 -4.76
N PRO A 20 6.81 1.76 -4.66
CA PRO A 20 5.71 0.81 -4.68
C PRO A 20 4.85 1.05 -3.45
N VAL A 21 3.82 1.90 -3.59
CA VAL A 21 2.59 1.74 -2.84
C VAL A 21 1.99 0.44 -3.37
N ALA A 22 2.42 -0.67 -2.80
CA ALA A 22 1.72 -1.93 -2.92
C ALA A 22 0.38 -1.74 -2.20
N ASP A 23 -0.56 -1.12 -2.91
CA ASP A 23 -1.96 -1.07 -2.55
C ASP A 23 -2.52 -2.48 -2.73
N ALA A 24 -2.27 -3.33 -1.74
CA ALA A 24 -2.94 -4.61 -1.57
C ALA A 24 -4.40 -4.31 -1.16
N ASN A 25 -5.22 -3.90 -2.12
CA ASN A 25 -6.65 -3.77 -1.95
C ASN A 25 -7.29 -5.17 -1.89
N THR A 26 -7.13 -5.86 -0.76
CA THR A 26 -8.10 -6.85 -0.32
C THR A 26 -9.30 -6.08 0.19
N GLY A 27 -10.48 -6.34 -0.39
CA GLY A 27 -11.68 -5.50 -0.25
C GLY A 27 -12.01 -5.01 1.17
N VAL A 28 -12.71 -3.88 1.17
CA VAL A 28 -13.11 -3.00 2.30
C VAL A 28 -12.02 -1.98 2.67
N PRO A 29 -12.29 -0.66 2.57
CA PRO A 29 -11.39 0.35 3.11
C PRO A 29 -11.25 0.14 4.62
N ARG A 30 -10.10 -0.34 5.05
CA ARG A 30 -9.75 -0.46 6.47
C ARG A 30 -9.38 0.93 6.96
N GLU A 31 -10.37 1.68 7.48
CA GLU A 31 -10.25 3.11 7.80
C GLU A 31 -9.19 3.43 8.87
N ASN A 32 -8.63 2.44 9.58
CA ASN A 32 -7.71 2.64 10.70
C ASN A 32 -6.45 1.76 10.61
N VAL A 33 -5.75 1.74 9.48
CA VAL A 33 -4.41 1.13 9.37
C VAL A 33 -3.33 2.21 9.36
N SER A 34 -2.38 2.12 10.29
CA SER A 34 -1.20 2.98 10.35
C SER A 34 0.06 2.14 10.21
N CYS A 35 0.87 2.41 9.18
CA CYS A 35 2.13 1.73 8.94
C CYS A 35 3.29 2.71 9.05
N VAL A 36 4.28 2.40 9.89
CA VAL A 36 5.50 3.20 10.09
C VAL A 36 6.74 2.42 9.65
N PRO A 37 7.67 3.05 8.90
CA PRO A 37 8.92 2.40 8.53
C PRO A 37 9.83 2.26 9.75
N VAL A 38 10.46 1.10 9.89
CA VAL A 38 11.36 0.73 10.98
C VAL A 38 12.62 0.12 10.38
N ASN A 39 13.77 0.69 10.72
CA ASN A 39 15.07 0.13 10.36
C ASN A 39 15.32 -1.14 11.20
N VAL A 40 15.37 -2.30 10.57
CA VAL A 40 15.65 -3.59 11.23
C VAL A 40 17.11 -4.03 11.05
N ASP A 41 17.79 -3.51 10.04
CA ASP A 41 19.21 -3.71 9.77
C ASP A 41 19.79 -2.49 9.05
N ARG A 42 21.11 -2.45 8.88
CA ARG A 42 21.87 -1.35 8.27
C ARG A 42 21.30 -0.88 6.92
N ASN A 43 20.76 -1.81 6.13
CA ASN A 43 20.18 -1.55 4.81
C ASN A 43 18.77 -2.14 4.65
N ARG A 44 18.08 -2.50 5.74
CA ARG A 44 16.75 -3.14 5.67
C ARG A 44 15.74 -2.34 6.48
N VAL A 45 14.66 -1.94 5.80
CA VAL A 45 13.53 -1.23 6.38
C VAL A 45 12.31 -2.10 6.23
N HIS A 46 11.68 -2.40 7.35
CA HIS A 46 10.38 -3.07 7.40
C HIS A 46 9.33 -2.04 7.79
N HIS A 47 8.05 -2.36 7.62
CA HIS A 47 6.98 -1.52 8.13
C HIS A 47 6.31 -2.20 9.32
N HIS A 48 6.13 -1.49 10.42
CA HIS A 48 5.27 -1.92 11.52
C HIS A 48 3.90 -1.30 11.30
N CYS A 49 2.90 -2.15 11.16
CA CYS A 49 1.53 -1.76 10.90
C CYS A 49 0.66 -2.07 12.11
N THR A 50 -0.11 -1.08 12.52
CA THR A 50 -1.16 -1.20 13.54
C THR A 50 -2.50 -0.99 12.85
N GLU A 51 -3.39 -1.94 13.03
CA GLU A 51 -4.75 -1.89 12.53
C GLU A 51 -5.73 -1.87 13.68
N THR A 52 -6.69 -0.95 13.62
CA THR A 52 -7.84 -0.95 14.53
C THR A 52 -9.09 -1.42 13.78
N TYR A 53 -9.82 -2.38 14.34
CA TYR A 53 -11.09 -2.83 13.80
C TYR A 53 -12.16 -2.92 14.90
N THR A 54 -13.40 -2.68 14.51
CA THR A 54 -14.56 -2.79 15.42
C THR A 54 -15.34 -4.04 15.05
N ASP A 55 -15.68 -4.88 16.04
CA ASP A 55 -16.52 -6.06 15.81
C ASP A 55 -18.02 -5.72 15.65
N GLU A 56 -18.82 -6.73 15.40
CA GLU A 56 -20.28 -6.61 15.28
C GLU A 56 -21.00 -6.16 16.57
N PHE A 57 -20.32 -6.22 17.72
CA PHE A 57 -20.82 -5.79 19.02
C PHE A 57 -20.33 -4.38 19.41
N GLY A 58 -19.55 -3.72 18.56
CA GLY A 58 -18.99 -2.41 18.84
C GLY A 58 -17.71 -2.43 19.68
N ASN A 59 -17.11 -3.59 19.93
CA ASN A 59 -15.82 -3.67 20.62
C ASN A 59 -14.69 -3.34 19.67
N VAL A 60 -13.74 -2.54 20.14
CA VAL A 60 -12.57 -2.10 19.37
C VAL A 60 -11.39 -3.01 19.70
N TYR A 61 -10.78 -3.56 18.67
CA TYR A 61 -9.57 -4.36 18.75
C TYR A 61 -8.44 -3.70 17.98
N THR A 62 -7.22 -4.00 18.40
CA THR A 62 -6.01 -3.59 17.71
C THR A 62 -5.21 -4.83 17.34
N ALA A 63 -4.84 -4.94 16.07
CA ALA A 63 -3.92 -5.95 15.57
C ALA A 63 -2.62 -5.27 15.13
N GLU A 64 -1.49 -5.92 15.40
CA GLU A 64 -0.19 -5.47 14.94
C GLU A 64 0.45 -6.53 14.06
N TYR A 65 1.06 -6.09 12.96
CA TYR A 65 1.80 -6.94 12.05
C TYR A 65 2.95 -6.16 11.43
N TRP A 66 3.89 -6.89 10.84
CA TRP A 66 5.05 -6.32 10.17
C TRP A 66 5.01 -6.64 8.69
N ILE A 67 5.63 -5.81 7.86
CA ILE A 67 5.81 -6.02 6.43
C ILE A 67 7.31 -5.96 6.15
N ASP A 68 7.85 -7.01 5.53
CA ASP A 68 9.28 -7.07 5.15
C ASP A 68 9.62 -6.14 3.97
N GLU A 69 10.88 -6.09 3.57
CA GLU A 69 11.33 -5.25 2.45
C GLU A 69 10.76 -5.67 1.08
N TYR A 70 10.15 -6.86 1.00
CA TYR A 70 9.54 -7.42 -0.20
C TYR A 70 8.01 -7.26 -0.21
N GLY A 71 7.42 -6.69 0.85
CA GLY A 71 5.98 -6.52 0.98
C GLY A 71 5.25 -7.71 1.61
N ASN A 72 5.96 -8.71 2.15
CA ASN A 72 5.32 -9.85 2.80
C ASN A 72 4.96 -9.53 4.25
N PRO A 73 3.70 -9.74 4.66
CA PRO A 73 3.30 -9.57 6.04
C PRO A 73 3.80 -10.73 6.92
N TYR A 74 4.24 -10.43 8.13
CA TYR A 74 4.65 -11.41 9.14
C TYR A 74 4.34 -10.92 10.56
N LEU A 75 4.23 -11.87 11.50
CA LEU A 75 4.12 -11.56 12.93
C LEU A 75 5.51 -11.59 13.54
N ARG A 76 5.79 -10.61 14.42
CA ARG A 76 7.06 -10.51 15.14
C ARG A 76 6.77 -10.74 16.61
N ASP A 77 7.39 -11.78 17.18
CA ASP A 77 7.39 -12.06 18.63
C ASP A 77 8.23 -11.04 19.42
#